data_AF-A0A645G403-F1
#
_entry.id   AF-A0A645G403-F1
#
_cell.length_a   1.000
_cell.length_b   1.000
_cell.length_c   1.000
_cell.angle_alpha   90.00
_cell.angle_beta   90.00
_cell.angle_gamma   90.00
#
_symmetry.space_group_name_H-M   'P 1'
#
loop_
_entity.id
_entity.type
_entity.pdbx_description
1 polymer ?
#
loop_
_entity_poly.entity_id
_entity_poly.type
_entity_poly.pdbx_seq_one_letter_code
_entity_poly.pdbx_strand_id
1 'polypeptide(L)'
;MIDIKNIPGCNGFGTNGKRLFFGAAATLHSISESGIFPLLGLAGGRIADHTIQVKITLGGNLAGTIHYHETLLPLLLADASIHIVSPAGSREAPVSEVLAQNRGLKPGELIVKVSLDSYFSDCPYAHIKRTKDEKIGYPLLSAAAIHLDNTVRMAVSGLCGYPFRFPDLRTDEGCETFELADRLTQSIPAPVLNDISGSAPYRIFIMKKTAEKIIGHFMIKKGENLC
;
A
#
# COMPACT_ATOMS: atom_id res chain seq x y z
N MET A 1 6.21 1.93 27.89
CA MET A 1 5.41 2.37 26.73
C MET A 1 5.75 3.85 26.51
N ILE A 2 6.06 4.27 25.27
CA ILE A 2 6.39 5.67 24.94
C ILE A 2 5.23 6.22 24.10
N ASP A 3 4.58 7.29 24.55
CA ASP A 3 3.54 7.98 23.78
C ASP A 3 4.17 9.04 22.87
N ILE A 4 3.95 8.90 21.57
CA ILE A 4 4.50 9.80 20.54
C ILE A 4 3.48 10.85 20.07
N LYS A 5 2.25 10.80 20.57
CA LYS A 5 1.16 11.72 20.19
C LYS A 5 1.40 13.17 20.61
N ASN A 6 2.39 13.45 21.46
CA ASN A 6 2.76 14.82 21.82
C ASN A 6 4.04 15.31 21.13
N ILE A 7 4.64 14.50 20.23
CA ILE A 7 5.83 14.90 19.47
C ILE A 7 5.40 15.79 18.29
N PRO A 8 5.88 17.04 18.21
CA PRO A 8 5.59 17.93 17.08
C PRO A 8 5.96 17.26 15.74
N GLY A 9 5.07 17.36 14.76
CA GLY A 9 5.23 16.72 13.45
C GLY A 9 4.81 15.26 13.37
N CYS A 10 4.43 14.60 14.47
CA CYS A 10 3.95 13.22 14.45
C CYS A 10 2.43 13.09 14.26
N ASN A 11 1.61 14.09 14.59
CA ASN A 11 0.14 13.95 14.47
C ASN A 11 -0.47 14.54 13.19
N GLY A 12 0.26 15.44 12.53
CA GLY A 12 -0.26 16.18 11.40
C GLY A 12 -0.07 15.44 10.08
N PHE A 13 -0.88 15.80 9.10
CA PHE A 13 -0.67 15.48 7.71
C PHE A 13 -1.01 16.71 6.86
N GLY A 14 -0.49 16.76 5.63
CA GLY A 14 -0.68 17.91 4.77
C GLY A 14 0.20 17.86 3.54
N THR A 15 0.25 19.00 2.85
CA THR A 15 1.09 19.22 1.67
C THR A 15 1.89 20.50 1.84
N ASN A 16 3.10 20.53 1.29
CA ASN A 16 3.85 21.78 1.08
C ASN A 16 3.85 22.21 -0.39
N GLY A 17 2.94 21.65 -1.19
CA GLY A 17 2.80 21.89 -2.63
C GLY A 17 3.55 20.88 -3.50
N LYS A 18 4.73 20.39 -3.07
CA LYS A 18 5.51 19.37 -3.81
C LYS A 18 5.46 17.99 -3.18
N ARG A 19 5.29 17.94 -1.86
CA ARG A 19 5.30 16.70 -1.09
C ARG A 19 4.14 16.65 -0.13
N LEU A 20 3.55 15.47 -0.03
CA LEU A 20 2.64 15.12 1.04
C LEU A 20 3.43 14.59 2.23
N PHE A 21 2.91 14.83 3.41
CA PHE A 21 3.44 14.27 4.65
C PHE A 21 2.32 13.72 5.51
N PHE A 22 2.61 12.59 6.18
CA PHE A 22 1.71 11.93 7.10
C PHE A 22 2.48 11.57 8.37
N GLY A 23 2.13 12.21 9.48
CA GLY A 23 2.74 11.95 10.78
C GLY A 23 2.44 10.53 11.27
N ALA A 24 3.40 9.92 11.97
CA ALA A 24 3.30 8.54 12.45
C ALA A 24 2.20 8.32 13.51
N ALA A 25 1.82 9.37 14.23
CA ALA A 25 0.74 9.37 15.22
C ALA A 25 -0.63 9.76 14.62
N ALA A 26 -0.69 10.18 13.35
CA ALA A 26 -1.97 10.37 12.66
C ALA A 26 -2.75 9.06 12.59
N THR A 27 -4.04 9.09 12.89
CA THR A 27 -4.89 7.89 12.90
C THR A 27 -5.28 7.51 11.48
N LEU A 28 -5.49 6.22 11.22
CA LEU A 28 -5.94 5.75 9.91
C LEU A 28 -7.28 6.38 9.53
N HIS A 29 -8.17 6.57 10.50
CA HIS A 29 -9.42 7.30 10.30
C HIS A 29 -9.18 8.75 9.83
N SER A 30 -8.33 9.51 10.52
CA SER A 30 -8.06 10.91 10.14
C SER A 30 -7.43 11.03 8.74
N ILE A 31 -6.59 10.07 8.36
CA ILE A 31 -6.01 10.01 7.01
C ILE A 31 -7.08 9.69 5.97
N SER A 32 -7.97 8.73 6.26
CA SER A 32 -9.09 8.36 5.38
C SER A 32 -10.01 9.55 5.10
N GLU A 33 -10.39 10.30 6.14
CA GLU A 33 -11.28 11.45 6.01
C GLU A 33 -10.60 12.66 5.32
N SER A 34 -9.27 12.73 5.31
CA SER A 34 -8.55 13.89 4.78
C SER A 34 -8.68 14.05 3.26
N GLY A 35 -8.84 12.95 2.53
CA GLY A 35 -8.80 12.95 1.06
C GLY A 35 -7.45 13.32 0.42
N ILE A 36 -6.40 13.61 1.20
CA ILE A 36 -5.12 14.14 0.69
C ILE A 36 -4.37 13.11 -0.15
N PHE A 37 -4.42 11.84 0.23
CA PHE A 37 -3.96 10.74 -0.61
C PHE A 37 -5.05 9.66 -0.65
N PRO A 38 -5.97 9.72 -1.62
CA PRO A 38 -7.17 8.89 -1.64
C PRO A 38 -6.90 7.38 -1.57
N LEU A 39 -5.84 6.89 -2.23
CA LEU A 39 -5.49 5.47 -2.17
C LEU A 39 -5.01 5.03 -0.78
N LEU A 40 -4.25 5.87 -0.07
CA LEU A 40 -3.85 5.60 1.31
C LEU A 40 -5.07 5.62 2.25
N GLY A 41 -5.96 6.59 2.07
CA GLY A 41 -7.22 6.65 2.80
C GLY A 41 -8.08 5.41 2.58
N LEU A 42 -8.26 4.98 1.33
CA LEU A 42 -9.03 3.79 0.96
C LEU A 42 -8.42 2.50 1.53
N ALA A 43 -7.10 2.35 1.47
CA ALA A 43 -6.42 1.18 2.04
C ALA A 43 -6.54 1.16 3.58
N GLY A 44 -6.35 2.31 4.24
CA GLY A 44 -6.44 2.44 5.69
C GLY A 44 -7.86 2.30 6.24
N GLY A 45 -8.86 2.87 5.56
CA GLY A 45 -10.28 2.83 5.95
C GLY A 45 -10.94 1.44 5.82
N ARG A 46 -10.24 0.46 5.23
CA ARG A 46 -10.69 -0.94 5.13
C ARG A 46 -9.99 -1.86 6.14
N ILE A 47 -9.18 -1.31 7.03
CA ILE A 47 -8.53 -2.03 8.13
C ILE A 47 -9.43 -1.96 9.35
N ALA A 48 -9.88 -3.11 9.86
CA ALA A 48 -10.76 -3.22 11.02
C ALA A 48 -12.07 -2.40 10.88
N ASP A 49 -12.90 -2.40 11.93
CA ASP A 49 -14.08 -1.53 11.99
C ASP A 49 -13.73 -0.09 12.37
N HIS A 50 -14.69 0.82 12.23
CA HIS A 50 -14.53 2.24 12.55
C HIS A 50 -14.03 2.49 13.98
N THR A 51 -14.42 1.68 14.97
CA THR A 51 -14.06 1.90 16.38
C THR A 51 -12.59 1.59 16.66
N ILE A 52 -11.98 0.72 15.86
CA ILE A 52 -10.57 0.38 15.93
C ILE A 52 -9.73 1.37 15.11
N GLN A 53 -10.22 1.82 13.95
CA GLN A 53 -9.50 2.74 13.05
C GLN A 53 -9.16 4.08 13.69
N VAL A 54 -10.03 4.59 14.59
CA VAL A 54 -9.78 5.84 15.33
C VAL A 54 -8.63 5.72 16.35
N LYS A 55 -8.18 4.50 16.66
CA LYS A 55 -7.08 4.24 17.60
C LYS A 55 -5.80 3.82 16.90
N ILE A 56 -5.88 3.16 15.74
CA ILE A 56 -4.70 2.74 14.97
C ILE A 56 -4.04 3.97 14.33
N THR A 57 -2.76 4.17 14.61
CA THR A 57 -1.95 5.22 13.95
C THR A 57 -1.22 4.65 12.73
N LEU A 58 -0.86 5.53 11.79
CA LEU A 58 -0.09 5.14 10.60
C LEU A 58 1.23 4.44 10.99
N GLY A 59 2.00 5.05 11.89
CA GLY A 59 3.26 4.50 12.36
C GLY A 59 3.08 3.16 13.09
N GLY A 60 2.03 3.03 13.90
CA GLY A 60 1.70 1.78 14.57
C GLY A 60 1.26 0.67 13.61
N ASN A 61 0.56 1.02 12.53
CA ASN A 61 0.22 0.06 11.47
C ASN A 61 1.45 -0.38 10.66
N LEU A 62 2.36 0.56 10.36
CA LEU A 62 3.58 0.28 9.60
C LEU A 62 4.62 -0.51 10.40
N ALA A 63 4.77 -0.22 11.69
CA ALA A 63 5.68 -0.95 12.59
C ALA A 63 5.03 -2.17 13.27
N GLY A 64 3.76 -2.45 12.98
CA GLY A 64 3.04 -3.57 13.55
C GLY A 64 3.62 -4.93 13.17
N THR A 65 3.28 -5.97 13.91
CA THR A 65 3.77 -7.35 13.65
C THR A 65 2.82 -8.18 12.78
N ILE A 66 1.69 -7.61 12.38
CA ILE A 66 0.69 -8.29 11.55
C ILE A 66 1.14 -8.31 10.09
N HIS A 67 0.95 -9.42 9.39
CA HIS A 67 1.48 -9.57 8.03
C HIS A 67 0.72 -8.73 6.98
N TYR A 68 -0.48 -8.26 7.34
CA TYR A 68 -1.40 -7.55 6.45
C TYR A 68 -1.24 -6.03 6.59
N HIS A 69 -0.14 -5.49 6.08
CA HIS A 69 0.11 -4.05 6.06
C HIS A 69 -0.51 -3.40 4.81
N GLU A 70 -1.83 -3.23 4.81
CA GLU A 70 -2.52 -2.67 3.63
C GLU A 70 -2.14 -1.20 3.36
N THR A 71 -1.82 -0.41 4.42
CA THR A 71 -1.32 0.96 4.23
C THR A 71 0.08 1.02 3.63
N LEU A 72 0.86 -0.06 3.72
CA LEU A 72 2.18 -0.12 3.10
C LEU A 72 2.08 -0.17 1.57
N LEU A 73 1.00 -0.75 1.02
CA LEU A 73 0.81 -0.88 -0.44
C LEU A 73 0.83 0.47 -1.16
N PRO A 74 -0.02 1.47 -0.83
CA PRO A 74 0.04 2.80 -1.45
C PRO A 74 1.39 3.49 -1.28
N LEU A 75 2.06 3.29 -0.15
CA LEU A 75 3.35 3.90 0.13
C LEU A 75 4.48 3.29 -0.73
N LEU A 76 4.43 1.98 -0.98
CA LEU A 76 5.34 1.32 -1.92
C LEU A 76 5.12 1.79 -3.37
N LEU A 77 3.86 2.01 -3.75
CA LEU A 77 3.49 2.45 -5.10
C LEU A 77 3.96 3.88 -5.40
N ALA A 78 3.87 4.75 -4.40
CA ALA A 78 4.24 6.16 -4.48
C ALA A 78 5.72 6.43 -4.13
N ASP A 79 6.56 5.38 -4.09
CA ASP A 79 7.99 5.44 -3.72
C ASP A 79 8.23 6.30 -2.46
N ALA A 80 7.36 6.16 -1.45
CA ALA A 80 7.35 7.03 -0.29
C ALA A 80 8.65 6.89 0.54
N SER A 81 9.06 7.99 1.16
CA SER A 81 10.13 8.02 2.15
C SER A 81 9.58 7.92 3.56
N ILE A 82 10.27 7.17 4.42
CA ILE A 82 10.05 7.11 5.86
C ILE A 82 11.09 7.96 6.59
N HIS A 83 10.61 8.76 7.54
CA HIS A 83 11.44 9.60 8.39
C HIS A 83 11.55 8.94 9.75
N ILE A 84 12.79 8.66 10.16
CA ILE A 84 13.11 7.88 11.34
C ILE A 84 14.01 8.70 12.25
N VAL A 85 13.75 8.64 13.55
CA VAL A 85 14.61 9.20 14.59
C VAL A 85 15.14 8.10 15.49
N SER A 86 16.34 8.31 16.01
CA SER A 86 17.01 7.42 16.96
C SER A 86 17.89 8.27 17.89
N PRO A 87 18.45 7.70 18.97
CA PRO A 87 19.45 8.40 19.78
C PRO A 87 20.68 8.87 18.99
N ALA A 88 20.99 8.22 17.86
CA ALA A 88 22.11 8.59 16.99
C ALA A 88 21.78 9.73 16.01
N GLY A 89 20.52 10.19 15.95
CA GLY A 89 20.06 11.24 15.05
C GLY A 89 18.85 10.84 14.22
N SER A 90 18.55 11.66 13.20
CA SER A 90 17.44 11.45 12.26
C SER A 90 17.94 11.01 10.88
N ARG A 91 17.13 10.22 10.18
CA ARG A 91 17.38 9.82 8.79
C ARG A 91 16.08 9.70 7.99
N GLU A 92 16.20 9.91 6.69
CA GLU A 92 15.17 9.62 5.70
C GLU A 92 15.64 8.42 4.86
N ALA A 93 14.74 7.49 4.56
CA ALA A 93 15.02 6.36 3.68
C ALA A 93 13.77 5.92 2.91
N PRO A 94 13.88 5.23 1.76
CA PRO A 94 12.74 4.65 1.09
C PRO A 94 11.98 3.67 1.99
N VAL A 95 10.65 3.72 1.96
CA VAL A 95 9.79 2.78 2.70
C VAL A 95 10.09 1.33 2.31
N SER A 96 10.40 1.07 1.04
CA SER A 96 10.78 -0.25 0.53
C SER A 96 12.05 -0.80 1.17
N GLU A 97 13.01 0.05 1.53
CA GLU A 97 14.26 -0.39 2.15
C GLU A 97 14.09 -0.72 3.63
N VAL A 98 13.19 -0.01 4.31
CA VAL A 98 12.97 -0.12 5.76
C VAL A 98 11.93 -1.19 6.12
N LEU A 99 10.83 -1.27 5.39
CA LEU A 99 9.65 -2.04 5.80
C LEU A 99 9.27 -3.16 4.83
N ALA A 100 9.82 -3.22 3.61
CA ALA A 100 9.51 -4.34 2.71
C ALA A 100 10.23 -5.62 3.14
N GLN A 101 9.72 -6.77 2.69
CA GLN A 101 10.35 -8.08 2.91
C GLN A 101 10.52 -8.44 4.40
N ASN A 102 9.53 -8.11 5.25
CA ASN A 102 9.58 -8.33 6.70
C ASN A 102 10.75 -7.65 7.42
N ARG A 103 11.35 -6.63 6.79
CA ARG A 103 12.25 -5.73 7.49
C ARG A 103 11.45 -4.85 8.45
N GLY A 104 12.15 -4.30 9.43
CA GLY A 104 11.58 -3.42 10.43
C GLY A 104 12.60 -2.40 10.90
N LEU A 105 12.14 -1.56 11.82
CA LEU A 105 12.97 -0.58 12.50
C LEU A 105 14.08 -1.28 13.30
N LYS A 106 15.27 -0.68 13.32
CA LYS A 106 16.35 -1.12 14.21
C LYS A 106 15.99 -0.81 15.67
N PRO A 107 16.60 -1.51 16.64
CA PRO A 107 16.41 -1.18 18.06
C PRO A 107 16.69 0.32 18.33
N GLY A 108 15.73 0.99 18.97
CA GLY A 108 15.81 2.42 19.28
C GLY A 108 15.41 3.37 18.15
N GLU A 109 15.01 2.87 16.98
CA GLU A 109 14.43 3.68 15.91
C GLU A 109 12.93 3.89 16.09
N LEU A 110 12.47 5.08 15.71
CA LEU A 110 11.07 5.48 15.74
C LEU A 110 10.67 6.15 14.42
N ILE A 111 9.57 5.71 13.82
CA ILE A 111 8.96 6.40 12.67
C ILE A 111 8.28 7.66 13.17
N VAL A 112 8.62 8.81 12.60
CA VAL A 112 7.99 10.10 12.94
C VAL A 112 7.01 10.57 11.88
N LYS A 113 7.30 10.31 10.60
CA LYS A 113 6.40 10.63 9.48
C LYS A 113 6.75 9.81 8.24
N VAL A 114 5.82 9.76 7.30
CA VAL A 114 6.02 9.33 5.92
C VAL A 114 5.84 10.53 5.01
N SER A 115 6.53 10.56 3.88
CA SER A 115 6.35 11.60 2.86
C SER A 115 6.48 11.03 1.46
N LEU A 116 5.78 11.63 0.50
CA LEU A 116 5.80 11.24 -0.91
C LEU A 116 5.62 12.48 -1.78
N ASP A 117 5.92 12.37 -3.08
CA ASP A 117 5.58 13.41 -4.04
C ASP A 117 4.06 13.57 -4.13
N SER A 118 3.57 14.82 -4.17
CA SER A 118 2.15 15.10 -4.26
C SER A 118 1.53 14.66 -5.58
N TYR A 119 2.31 14.54 -6.65
CA TYR A 119 1.81 14.03 -7.93
C TYR A 119 1.11 12.65 -7.80
N PHE A 120 1.54 11.80 -6.86
CA PHE A 120 0.93 10.49 -6.66
C PHE A 120 -0.50 10.53 -6.08
N SER A 121 -0.95 11.63 -5.47
CA SER A 121 -2.34 11.73 -4.99
C SER A 121 -3.36 11.82 -6.11
N ASP A 122 -2.92 12.32 -7.26
CA ASP A 122 -3.80 12.63 -8.40
C ASP A 122 -3.83 11.49 -9.43
N CYS A 123 -3.01 10.47 -9.24
CA CYS A 123 -2.95 9.31 -10.12
C CYS A 123 -4.24 8.49 -10.04
N PRO A 124 -4.80 8.02 -11.18
CA PRO A 124 -5.85 7.02 -11.17
C PRO A 124 -5.41 5.80 -10.38
N TYR A 125 -6.27 5.33 -9.48
CA TYR A 125 -5.94 4.25 -8.56
C TYR A 125 -7.02 3.17 -8.52
N ALA A 126 -6.63 1.98 -8.08
CA ALA A 126 -7.53 0.87 -7.83
C ALA A 126 -7.09 0.13 -6.56
N HIS A 127 -8.06 -0.39 -5.82
CA HIS A 127 -7.82 -1.21 -4.63
C HIS A 127 -8.84 -2.34 -4.54
N ILE A 128 -8.36 -3.58 -4.49
CA ILE A 128 -9.18 -4.77 -4.36
C ILE A 128 -8.70 -5.58 -3.17
N LYS A 129 -9.60 -5.78 -2.21
CA LYS A 129 -9.41 -6.68 -1.06
C LYS A 129 -10.31 -7.89 -1.24
N ARG A 130 -9.72 -9.09 -1.20
CA ARG A 130 -10.40 -10.38 -1.24
C ARG A 130 -10.30 -11.03 0.13
N THR A 131 -11.42 -11.13 0.83
CA THR A 131 -11.55 -11.85 2.09
C THR A 131 -12.37 -13.12 1.86
N LYS A 132 -12.21 -14.12 2.75
CA LYS A 132 -13.14 -15.27 2.79
C LYS A 132 -14.52 -14.84 3.30
N ASP A 133 -14.54 -13.96 4.30
CA ASP A 133 -15.75 -13.37 4.89
C ASP A 133 -15.78 -11.85 4.69
N GLU A 134 -16.91 -11.30 4.25
CA GLU A 134 -17.02 -9.94 3.67
C GLU A 134 -16.84 -8.77 4.66
N LYS A 135 -16.78 -9.00 5.98
CA LYS A 135 -16.82 -7.90 6.97
C LYS A 135 -15.64 -7.82 7.95
N ILE A 136 -15.14 -8.92 8.52
CA ILE A 136 -14.09 -8.89 9.55
C ILE A 136 -13.21 -10.14 9.40
N GLY A 137 -12.24 -10.09 8.49
CA GLY A 137 -11.32 -11.21 8.27
C GLY A 137 -10.01 -10.75 7.67
N TYR A 138 -8.95 -11.52 7.93
CA TYR A 138 -7.66 -11.33 7.25
C TYR A 138 -7.84 -11.62 5.76
N PRO A 139 -7.41 -10.72 4.86
CA PRO A 139 -7.62 -10.91 3.44
C PRO A 139 -6.80 -12.10 2.94
N LEU A 140 -7.42 -12.90 2.06
CA LEU A 140 -6.68 -13.83 1.22
C LEU A 140 -5.68 -13.06 0.35
N LEU A 141 -6.11 -11.92 -0.18
CA LEU A 141 -5.30 -11.07 -1.03
C LEU A 141 -5.77 -9.62 -0.89
N SER A 142 -4.85 -8.68 -0.78
CA SER A 142 -5.13 -7.26 -0.95
C SER A 142 -4.19 -6.71 -2.01
N ALA A 143 -4.73 -6.03 -3.01
CA ALA A 143 -4.00 -5.46 -4.12
C ALA A 143 -4.36 -3.99 -4.27
N ALA A 144 -3.34 -3.15 -4.40
CA ALA A 144 -3.45 -1.75 -4.74
C ALA A 144 -2.68 -1.47 -6.03
N ALA A 145 -3.15 -0.51 -6.82
CA ALA A 145 -2.44 -0.07 -8.01
C ALA A 145 -2.66 1.41 -8.28
N ILE A 146 -1.68 2.01 -8.93
CA ILE A 146 -1.76 3.34 -9.54
C ILE A 146 -1.41 3.24 -11.02
N HIS A 147 -1.95 4.16 -11.81
CA HIS A 147 -1.67 4.29 -13.23
C HIS A 147 -0.93 5.59 -13.50
N LEU A 148 0.25 5.48 -14.09
CA LEU A 148 1.18 6.56 -14.42
C LEU A 148 1.39 6.52 -15.93
N ASP A 149 0.74 7.43 -16.66
CA ASP A 149 0.76 7.48 -18.13
C ASP A 149 0.35 6.15 -18.78
N ASN A 150 1.31 5.32 -19.18
CA ASN A 150 1.14 3.98 -19.77
C ASN A 150 1.73 2.87 -18.89
N THR A 151 1.87 3.13 -17.58
CA THR A 151 2.51 2.23 -16.63
C THR A 151 1.58 1.98 -15.45
N VAL A 152 1.26 0.70 -15.23
CA VAL A 152 0.59 0.25 -14.02
C VAL A 152 1.65 -0.14 -13.00
N ARG A 153 1.61 0.49 -11.82
CA ARG A 153 2.33 0.00 -10.64
C ARG A 153 1.36 -0.74 -9.75
N MET A 154 1.72 -1.95 -9.34
CA MET A 154 0.86 -2.80 -8.51
C MET A 154 1.61 -3.33 -7.30
N ALA A 155 0.97 -3.26 -6.13
CA ALA A 155 1.48 -3.79 -4.88
C ALA A 155 0.44 -4.69 -4.22
N VAL A 156 0.92 -5.74 -3.54
CA VAL A 156 0.08 -6.82 -3.05
C VAL A 156 0.52 -7.25 -1.65
N SER A 157 -0.47 -7.58 -0.81
CA SER A 157 -0.32 -8.22 0.49
C SER A 157 -1.14 -9.51 0.55
N GLY A 158 -0.68 -10.49 1.33
CA GLY A 158 -1.34 -11.80 1.48
C GLY A 158 -1.03 -12.81 0.37
N LEU A 159 -0.27 -12.44 -0.67
CA LEU A 159 0.21 -13.40 -1.66
C LEU A 159 1.44 -14.18 -1.17
N CYS A 160 2.43 -13.44 -0.65
CA CYS A 160 3.63 -13.96 -0.01
C CYS A 160 3.62 -13.64 1.48
N GLY A 161 4.66 -14.08 2.22
CA GLY A 161 4.83 -13.81 3.65
C GLY A 161 5.08 -12.34 4.02
N TYR A 162 5.07 -11.43 3.04
CA TYR A 162 5.21 -9.98 3.24
C TYR A 162 4.51 -9.21 2.10
N PRO A 163 4.12 -7.94 2.32
CA PRO A 163 3.66 -7.06 1.26
C PRO A 163 4.80 -6.65 0.34
N PHE A 164 4.54 -6.56 -0.97
CA PHE A 164 5.54 -6.16 -1.95
C PHE A 164 4.93 -5.45 -3.15
N ARG A 165 5.79 -4.79 -3.93
CA ARG A 165 5.46 -4.15 -5.21
C ARG A 165 6.04 -5.00 -6.35
N PHE A 166 5.25 -5.23 -7.40
CA PHE A 166 5.74 -5.85 -8.63
C PHE A 166 6.60 -4.86 -9.44
N PRO A 167 7.44 -5.35 -10.37
CA PRO A 167 8.04 -4.49 -11.39
C PRO A 167 7.00 -3.67 -12.15
N ASP A 168 7.37 -2.47 -12.58
CA ASP A 168 6.50 -1.56 -13.33
C ASP A 168 5.99 -2.25 -14.61
N LEU A 169 4.67 -2.25 -14.77
CA LEU A 169 4.00 -2.96 -15.86
C LEU A 169 3.56 -1.94 -16.93
N ARG A 170 4.30 -1.89 -18.05
CA ARG A 170 3.87 -1.11 -19.21
C ARG A 170 2.62 -1.71 -19.85
N THR A 171 1.62 -0.87 -20.10
CA THR A 171 0.37 -1.18 -20.79
C THR A 171 0.39 -0.53 -22.17
N ASP A 172 1.23 -1.06 -23.05
CA ASP A 172 1.34 -0.61 -24.44
C ASP A 172 0.13 -1.07 -25.26
N GLU A 173 -0.09 -0.44 -26.42
CA GLU A 173 -1.19 -0.81 -27.31
C GLU A 173 -1.04 -2.25 -27.81
N GLY A 174 -2.15 -2.99 -27.84
CA GLY A 174 -2.19 -4.39 -28.29
C GLY A 174 -1.86 -5.43 -27.21
N CYS A 175 -1.44 -5.04 -26.01
CA CYS A 175 -1.28 -5.99 -24.91
C CYS A 175 -2.63 -6.40 -24.31
N GLU A 176 -2.87 -7.70 -24.20
CA GLU A 176 -4.07 -8.21 -23.57
C GLU A 176 -3.92 -8.25 -22.04
N THR A 177 -5.01 -7.96 -21.31
CA THR A 177 -4.98 -7.89 -19.84
C THR A 177 -4.52 -9.19 -19.18
N PHE A 178 -4.82 -10.35 -19.79
CA PHE A 178 -4.42 -11.66 -19.28
C PHE A 178 -2.91 -11.90 -19.41
N GLU A 179 -2.27 -11.42 -20.48
CA GLU A 179 -0.82 -11.56 -20.70
C GLU A 179 -0.04 -10.72 -19.68
N LEU A 180 -0.53 -9.51 -19.42
CA LEU A 180 0.02 -8.62 -18.41
C LEU A 180 -0.13 -9.22 -17.01
N ALA A 181 -1.28 -9.84 -16.71
CA ALA A 181 -1.49 -10.53 -15.45
C ALA A 181 -0.56 -11.77 -15.31
N ASP A 182 -0.32 -12.52 -16.39
CA ASP A 182 0.62 -13.64 -16.40
C ASP A 182 2.05 -13.17 -16.08
N ARG A 183 2.51 -12.10 -16.74
CA ARG A 183 3.82 -11.49 -16.44
C ARG A 183 3.98 -11.11 -14.98
N LEU A 184 2.95 -10.53 -14.36
CA LEU A 184 2.98 -10.21 -12.93
C LEU A 184 3.18 -11.47 -12.09
N THR A 185 2.39 -12.52 -12.33
CA THR A 185 2.50 -13.77 -11.57
C THR A 185 3.84 -14.50 -11.74
N GLN A 186 4.51 -14.34 -12.88
CA GLN A 186 5.88 -14.85 -13.09
C GLN A 186 6.94 -14.08 -12.27
N SER A 187 6.64 -12.84 -11.87
CA SER A 187 7.54 -11.96 -11.12
C SER A 187 7.29 -11.95 -9.60
N ILE A 188 6.57 -12.94 -9.08
CA ILE A 188 6.33 -13.08 -7.64
C ILE A 188 7.69 -13.29 -6.92
N PRO A 189 8.06 -12.46 -5.93
CA PRO A 189 9.43 -12.42 -5.40
C PRO A 189 9.74 -13.48 -4.33
N ALA A 190 8.73 -14.22 -3.85
CA ALA A 190 8.85 -15.18 -2.76
C ALA A 190 7.81 -16.29 -2.87
N PRO A 191 7.97 -17.42 -2.13
CA PRO A 191 6.97 -18.47 -2.11
C PRO A 191 5.57 -17.94 -1.77
N VAL A 192 4.58 -18.40 -2.55
CA VAL A 192 3.17 -18.07 -2.32
C VAL A 192 2.68 -18.80 -1.07
N LEU A 193 1.92 -18.10 -0.23
CA LEU A 193 1.36 -18.67 0.99
C LEU A 193 0.44 -19.86 0.69
N ASN A 194 0.48 -20.86 1.55
CA ASN A 194 -0.37 -22.04 1.49
C ASN A 194 -0.81 -22.39 2.91
N ASP A 195 -2.04 -22.03 3.27
CA ASP A 195 -2.55 -22.10 4.64
C ASP A 195 -4.06 -22.40 4.66
N ILE A 196 -4.65 -22.38 5.86
CA ILE A 196 -6.09 -22.58 6.07
C ILE A 196 -6.97 -21.56 5.33
N SER A 197 -6.42 -20.39 5.00
CA SER A 197 -7.12 -19.33 4.29
C SER A 197 -7.13 -19.58 2.79
N GLY A 198 -6.17 -20.33 2.23
CA GLY A 198 -6.23 -20.78 0.85
C GLY A 198 -4.93 -21.39 0.34
N SER A 199 -5.05 -22.24 -0.68
CA SER A 199 -3.91 -22.89 -1.31
C SER A 199 -3.10 -21.94 -2.19
N ALA A 200 -1.81 -22.23 -2.37
CA ALA A 200 -0.95 -21.43 -3.26
C ALA A 200 -1.49 -21.32 -4.71
N PRO A 201 -1.94 -22.41 -5.37
CA PRO A 201 -2.55 -22.31 -6.70
C PRO A 201 -3.81 -21.44 -6.73
N TYR A 202 -4.64 -21.52 -5.68
CA TYR A 202 -5.83 -20.69 -5.57
C TYR A 202 -5.48 -19.21 -5.40
N ARG A 203 -4.46 -18.87 -4.61
CA ARG A 203 -3.98 -17.48 -4.47
C ARG A 203 -3.43 -16.92 -5.78
N ILE A 204 -2.69 -17.73 -6.55
CA ILE A 204 -2.20 -17.34 -7.89
C ILE A 204 -3.39 -17.08 -8.82
N PHE A 205 -4.39 -17.96 -8.83
CA PHE A 205 -5.61 -17.77 -9.63
C PHE A 205 -6.34 -16.47 -9.27
N ILE A 206 -6.56 -16.21 -7.98
CA ILE A 206 -7.22 -14.99 -7.50
C ILE A 206 -6.36 -13.76 -7.80
N MET A 207 -5.03 -13.86 -7.69
CA MET A 207 -4.12 -12.78 -8.05
C MET A 207 -4.23 -12.44 -9.53
N LYS A 208 -4.20 -13.43 -10.43
CA LYS A 208 -4.34 -13.23 -11.88
C LYS A 208 -5.66 -12.53 -12.22
N LYS A 209 -6.78 -13.01 -11.67
CA LYS A 209 -8.11 -12.38 -11.87
C LYS A 209 -8.20 -10.97 -11.27
N THR A 210 -7.50 -10.72 -10.18
CA THR A 210 -7.45 -9.39 -9.56
C THR A 210 -6.62 -8.43 -10.41
N ALA A 211 -5.49 -8.88 -10.95
CA ALA A 211 -4.68 -8.11 -11.88
C ALA A 211 -5.43 -7.79 -13.17
N GLU A 212 -6.04 -8.78 -13.83
CA GLU A 212 -6.87 -8.59 -15.04
C GLU A 212 -7.93 -7.49 -14.82
N LYS A 213 -8.66 -7.56 -13.70
CA LYS A 213 -9.70 -6.58 -13.37
C LYS A 213 -9.13 -5.16 -13.14
N ILE A 214 -8.02 -5.04 -12.42
CA ILE A 214 -7.39 -3.74 -12.15
C ILE A 214 -6.82 -3.13 -13.44
N ILE A 215 -6.09 -3.91 -14.22
CA ILE A 215 -5.47 -3.45 -15.47
C ILE A 215 -6.57 -3.06 -16.47
N GLY A 216 -7.60 -3.90 -16.62
CA GLY A 216 -8.75 -3.59 -17.46
C GLY A 216 -9.46 -2.29 -17.06
N HIS A 217 -9.58 -1.99 -15.76
CA HIS A 217 -10.13 -0.73 -15.28
C HIS A 217 -9.35 0.50 -15.78
N PHE A 218 -8.02 0.42 -15.81
CA PHE A 218 -7.18 1.52 -16.31
C PHE A 218 -7.18 1.61 -17.85
N MET A 219 -7.20 0.47 -18.54
CA MET A 219 -7.18 0.44 -20.00
C MET A 219 -8.50 0.94 -20.61
N ILE A 220 -9.67 0.63 -20.01
CA ILE A 220 -10.97 1.12 -20.48
C ILE A 220 -11.05 2.65 -20.37
N LYS A 221 -10.62 3.21 -19.23
CA LYS A 221 -10.65 4.67 -18.99
C LYS A 221 -9.77 5.47 -19.96
N LYS A 222 -8.73 4.85 -20.55
CA LYS A 222 -7.92 5.49 -21.59
C LYS A 222 -8.71 5.73 -22.89
N GLY A 223 -9.74 4.91 -23.16
CA GLY A 223 -10.60 5.02 -24.34
C GLY A 223 -11.72 6.07 -24.23
N GLU A 224 -12.04 6.54 -23.04
CA GLU A 224 -13.15 7.49 -22.81
C GLU A 224 -12.74 8.98 -22.89
N ASN A 225 -11.44 9.28 -23.05
CA ASN A 225 -10.91 10.65 -23.18
C ASN A 225 -10.57 11.06 -24.62
N LEU A 226 -11.19 10.42 -25.62
CA LEU A 226 -11.13 10.84 -27.03
C LEU A 226 -12.54 11.24 -27.50
N CYS A 227 -12.99 12.43 -27.10
CA CYS A 227 -14.05 13.24 -27.73
C CYS A 227 -13.91 14.69 -27.26
#